data_AF-A0A1F2VZU9-F1
#
_entry.id   AF-A0A1F2VZU9-F1
#
_cell.length_a   1.000
_cell.length_b   1.000
_cell.length_c   1.000
_cell.angle_alpha   90.00
_cell.angle_beta   90.00
_cell.angle_gamma   90.00
#
_symmetry.space_group_name_H-M   'P 1'
#
loop_
_entity.id
_entity.type
_entity.pdbx_description
1 polymer ?
#
loop_
_entity_poly.entity_id
_entity_poly.type
_entity_poly.pdbx_seq_one_letter_code
_entity_poly.pdbx_strand_id
1 'polypeptide(L)'
;MAGAEKTKSPGSSGPPEARYVVPPARELKRERKALLQVREERLRDLGGLALEMYKRDRFSAGLVVERCAELVAIEVRVQEIDALLDGTAGLRRGGGGAVCICGAPLLLGAQFCATCGRPVGGGPPPVAATSTSDE
;
A
#
# COMPACT_ATOMS: atom_id res chain seq x y z
N MET A 1 -55.54 30.55 -1.90
CA MET A 1 -55.06 29.21 -2.31
C MET A 1 -53.65 29.39 -2.87
N ALA A 2 -52.63 28.92 -2.15
CA ALA A 2 -51.25 28.89 -2.63
C ALA A 2 -50.63 27.58 -2.13
N GLY A 3 -50.24 26.73 -3.08
CA GLY A 3 -49.71 25.38 -2.84
C GLY A 3 -48.29 25.42 -2.31
N ALA A 4 -47.99 24.45 -1.44
CA ALA A 4 -46.66 24.19 -0.92
C ALA A 4 -45.91 23.27 -1.89
N GLU A 5 -44.85 23.78 -2.53
CA GLU A 5 -43.95 22.98 -3.34
C GLU A 5 -42.78 22.50 -2.46
N LYS A 6 -42.75 21.19 -2.24
CA LYS A 6 -41.78 20.48 -1.40
C LYS A 6 -40.54 20.21 -2.25
N THR A 7 -39.50 21.01 -2.08
CA THR A 7 -38.23 20.83 -2.77
C THR A 7 -37.49 19.60 -2.21
N LYS A 8 -37.34 18.60 -3.08
CA LYS A 8 -36.59 17.36 -2.87
C LYS A 8 -35.11 17.65 -3.06
N SER A 9 -34.33 17.52 -1.99
CA SER A 9 -32.86 17.59 -2.05
C SER A 9 -32.31 16.35 -2.77
N PRO A 10 -31.46 16.47 -3.81
CA PRO A 10 -30.79 15.31 -4.36
C PRO A 10 -29.58 14.96 -3.48
N GLY A 11 -29.48 13.67 -3.13
CA GLY A 11 -28.35 13.12 -2.40
C GLY A 11 -27.07 13.22 -3.22
N SER A 12 -25.98 13.65 -2.55
CA SER A 12 -24.65 13.68 -3.11
C SER A 12 -24.11 12.25 -3.27
N SER A 13 -24.03 11.76 -4.50
CA SER A 13 -23.19 10.62 -4.86
C SER A 13 -21.73 11.06 -4.84
N GLY A 14 -21.03 10.81 -3.73
CA GLY A 14 -19.57 10.98 -3.66
C GLY A 14 -18.85 10.03 -4.64
N PRO A 15 -17.64 10.39 -5.12
CA PRO A 15 -16.87 9.55 -6.01
C PRO A 15 -16.47 8.24 -5.31
N PRO A 16 -16.35 7.11 -6.04
CA PRO A 16 -15.95 5.85 -5.44
C PRO A 16 -14.54 5.97 -4.85
N GLU A 17 -14.42 5.78 -3.54
CA GLU A 17 -13.13 5.66 -2.85
C GLU A 17 -12.27 4.63 -3.58
N ALA A 18 -11.22 5.11 -4.25
CA ALA A 18 -10.27 4.26 -4.93
C ALA A 18 -9.60 3.36 -3.88
N ARG A 19 -9.96 2.08 -3.88
CA ARG A 19 -9.31 1.07 -3.04
C ARG A 19 -7.85 1.00 -3.46
N TYR A 20 -6.97 1.60 -2.67
CA TYR A 20 -5.53 1.49 -2.85
C TYR A 20 -5.12 0.03 -2.70
N VAL A 21 -4.74 -0.61 -3.81
CA VAL A 21 -4.21 -1.98 -3.79
C VAL A 21 -2.73 -1.88 -3.45
N VAL A 22 -2.35 -2.46 -2.31
CA VAL A 22 -0.95 -2.52 -1.89
C VAL A 22 -0.14 -3.32 -2.92
N PRO A 23 0.95 -2.78 -3.48
CA PRO A 23 1.79 -3.51 -4.43
C PRO A 23 2.40 -4.77 -3.80
N PRO A 24 2.69 -5.82 -4.61
CA PRO A 24 3.30 -7.04 -4.09
C PRO A 24 4.70 -6.76 -3.53
N ALA A 25 5.07 -7.45 -2.45
CA ALA A 25 6.32 -7.22 -1.72
C ALA A 25 7.60 -7.32 -2.57
N ARG A 26 7.60 -8.11 -3.66
CA ARG A 26 8.72 -8.20 -4.60
C ARG A 26 8.95 -6.89 -5.35
N GLU A 27 7.87 -6.24 -5.78
CA GLU A 27 7.93 -4.96 -6.49
C GLU A 27 8.41 -3.86 -5.55
N LEU A 28 7.86 -3.81 -4.34
CA LEU A 28 8.30 -2.89 -3.28
C LEU A 28 9.81 -3.03 -2.99
N LYS A 29 10.33 -4.26 -2.84
CA LYS A 29 11.77 -4.50 -2.63
C LYS A 29 12.62 -4.02 -3.82
N ARG A 30 12.14 -4.21 -5.05
CA ARG A 30 12.83 -3.77 -6.26
C ARG A 30 12.85 -2.25 -6.35
N GLU A 31 11.72 -1.61 -6.11
CA GLU A 31 11.57 -0.15 -6.07
C GLU A 31 12.48 0.45 -5.00
N ARG A 32 12.46 -0.08 -3.77
CA ARG A 32 13.36 0.34 -2.68
C ARG A 32 14.83 0.30 -3.10
N LYS A 33 15.27 -0.81 -3.71
CA LYS A 33 16.67 -0.93 -4.17
C LYS A 33 17.00 0.11 -5.23
N ALA A 34 16.11 0.33 -6.19
CA ALA A 34 16.31 1.33 -7.24
C ALA A 34 16.38 2.75 -6.64
N LEU A 35 15.49 3.09 -5.71
CA LEU A 35 15.49 4.39 -5.04
C LEU A 35 16.76 4.63 -4.22
N LEU A 36 17.28 3.60 -3.53
CA LEU A 36 18.56 3.71 -2.81
C LEU A 36 19.74 3.97 -3.76
N GLN A 37 19.76 3.33 -4.93
CA GLN A 37 20.78 3.60 -5.96
C GLN A 37 20.69 5.03 -6.48
N VAL A 38 19.49 5.50 -6.81
CA VAL A 38 19.26 6.87 -7.25
C VAL A 38 19.67 7.86 -6.14
N ARG A 39 19.34 7.59 -4.87
CA ARG A 39 19.76 8.42 -3.74
C ARG A 39 21.28 8.56 -3.66
N GLU A 40 22.02 7.47 -3.81
CA GLU A 40 23.49 7.49 -3.78
C GLU A 40 24.09 8.27 -4.96
N GLU A 41 23.48 8.17 -6.15
CA GLU A 41 23.86 8.97 -7.32
C GLU A 41 23.62 10.46 -7.06
N ARG A 42 22.42 10.83 -6.59
CA ARG A 42 22.05 12.23 -6.31
C ARG A 42 22.86 12.85 -5.19
N LEU A 43 23.24 12.08 -4.16
CA LEU A 43 24.16 12.55 -3.12
C LEU A 43 25.55 12.84 -3.67
N ARG A 44 26.07 11.99 -4.58
CA ARG A 44 27.34 12.23 -5.25
C ARG A 44 27.27 13.48 -6.15
N ASP A 45 26.20 13.64 -6.91
CA ASP A 45 25.96 14.82 -7.74
C ASP A 45 25.88 16.10 -6.91
N LEU A 46 25.19 16.08 -5.77
CA LEU A 46 25.09 17.22 -4.86
C LEU A 46 26.48 17.64 -4.32
N GLY A 47 27.32 16.66 -3.97
CA GLY A 47 28.70 16.93 -3.56
C GLY A 47 29.54 17.56 -4.68
N GLY A 48 29.40 17.05 -5.91
CA GLY A 48 30.06 17.63 -7.08
C GLY A 48 29.59 19.05 -7.38
N LEU A 49 28.28 19.30 -7.26
CA LEU A 49 27.69 20.62 -7.41
C LEU A 49 28.24 21.60 -6.36
N ALA A 50 28.27 21.19 -5.08
CA ALA A 50 28.82 22.02 -4.01
C ALA A 50 30.30 22.36 -4.24
N LEU A 51 31.11 21.39 -4.70
CA LEU A 51 32.51 21.61 -5.04
C LEU A 51 32.66 22.61 -6.20
N GLU A 52 31.86 22.49 -7.25
CA GLU A 52 31.89 23.41 -8.39
C GLU A 52 31.42 24.83 -8.01
N MET A 53 30.42 24.95 -7.14
CA MET A 53 29.97 26.24 -6.60
C MET A 53 31.06 26.92 -5.77
N TYR A 54 31.78 26.16 -4.95
CA TYR A 54 32.92 26.65 -4.17
C TYR A 54 34.07 27.10 -5.09
N LYS A 55 34.48 26.26 -6.05
CA LYS A 55 35.57 26.59 -6.99
C LYS A 55 35.33 27.85 -7.81
N ARG A 56 34.06 28.18 -8.08
CA ARG A 56 33.65 29.34 -8.89
C ARG A 56 33.25 30.55 -8.04
N ASP A 57 33.30 30.43 -6.71
CA ASP A 57 32.84 31.43 -5.75
C ASP A 57 31.42 31.94 -6.03
N ARG A 58 30.53 31.03 -6.43
CA ARG A 58 29.12 31.33 -6.70
C ARG A 58 28.22 30.38 -5.94
N PHE A 59 27.88 30.76 -4.71
CA PHE A 59 26.95 30.00 -3.90
C PHE A 59 25.50 30.39 -4.18
N SER A 60 24.66 29.39 -4.38
CA SER A 60 23.22 29.49 -4.61
C SER A 60 22.52 28.56 -3.64
N ALA A 61 22.08 29.11 -2.52
CA ALA A 61 21.35 28.36 -1.51
C ALA A 61 20.05 27.76 -2.07
N GLY A 62 19.36 28.47 -2.96
CA GLY A 62 18.11 28.01 -3.58
C GLY A 62 18.29 26.71 -4.36
N LEU A 63 19.35 26.61 -5.17
CA LEU A 63 19.64 25.39 -5.93
C LEU A 63 19.98 24.22 -5.00
N VAL A 64 20.73 24.47 -3.92
CA VAL A 64 21.04 23.43 -2.92
C VAL A 64 19.76 22.93 -2.25
N VAL A 65 18.87 23.84 -1.84
CA VAL A 65 17.58 23.48 -1.22
C VAL A 65 16.72 22.64 -2.16
N GLU A 66 16.63 23.02 -3.44
CA GLU A 66 15.90 22.26 -4.46
C GLU A 66 16.42 20.83 -4.59
N ARG A 67 17.74 20.66 -4.71
CA ARG A 67 18.36 19.33 -4.83
C ARG A 67 18.22 18.49 -3.56
N CYS A 68 18.31 19.13 -2.38
CA CYS A 68 18.02 18.46 -1.12
C CYS A 68 16.55 18.03 -1.03
N ALA A 69 15.61 18.82 -1.53
CA ALA A 69 14.19 18.44 -1.54
C ALA A 69 13.93 17.20 -2.40
N GLU A 70 14.58 17.08 -3.56
CA GLU A 70 14.54 15.87 -4.40
C GLU A 70 15.05 14.63 -3.64
N LEU A 71 16.16 14.77 -2.91
CA LEU A 71 16.73 13.70 -2.08
C LEU A 71 15.78 13.30 -0.93
N VAL A 72 15.21 14.28 -0.24
CA VAL A 72 14.25 14.04 0.85
C VAL A 72 13.00 13.33 0.33
N ALA A 73 12.51 13.68 -0.87
CA ALA A 73 11.38 12.98 -1.47
C ALA A 73 11.68 11.50 -1.74
N ILE A 74 12.90 11.18 -2.19
CA ILE A 74 13.36 9.79 -2.36
C ILE A 74 13.41 9.07 -1.00
N GLU A 75 13.95 9.72 0.04
CA GLU A 75 14.03 9.16 1.39
C GLU A 75 12.65 8.87 1.98
N VAL A 76 11.71 9.80 1.83
CA VAL A 76 10.31 9.61 2.25
C VAL A 76 9.70 8.41 1.53
N ARG A 77 9.89 8.29 0.22
CA ARG A 77 9.36 7.13 -0.53
C ARG A 77 9.98 5.81 -0.07
N VAL A 78 11.28 5.78 0.24
CA VAL A 78 11.93 4.59 0.81
C VAL A 78 11.33 4.23 2.16
N GLN A 79 11.10 5.22 3.04
CA GLN A 79 10.47 5.01 4.34
C GLN A 79 9.04 4.47 4.22
N GLU A 80 8.24 4.97 3.28
CA GLU A 80 6.91 4.43 2.98
C GLU A 80 6.97 2.96 2.57
N ILE A 81 7.91 2.60 1.69
CA ILE A 81 8.09 1.22 1.26
C ILE A 81 8.50 0.32 2.42
N ASP A 82 9.40 0.79 3.28
CA ASP A 82 9.83 0.06 4.48
C ASP A 82 8.63 -0.18 5.41
N ALA A 83 7.80 0.83 5.65
CA ALA A 83 6.58 0.67 6.43
C ALA A 83 5.59 -0.34 5.82
N LEU A 84 5.41 -0.34 4.49
CA LEU A 84 4.57 -1.33 3.81
C LEU A 84 5.15 -2.75 3.94
N LEU A 85 6.45 -2.91 3.76
CA LEU A 85 7.13 -4.20 3.90
C LEU A 85 7.05 -4.73 5.33
N ASP A 86 7.27 -3.88 6.33
CA ASP A 86 7.16 -4.24 7.74
C ASP A 86 5.72 -4.61 8.11
N GLY A 87 4.72 -3.89 7.59
CA GLY A 87 3.31 -4.23 7.72
C GLY A 87 3.01 -5.63 7.17
N THR A 88 3.45 -5.95 5.95
CA THR A 88 3.25 -7.29 5.37
C THR A 88 3.97 -8.39 6.16
N ALA A 89 5.16 -8.10 6.70
CA ALA A 89 5.91 -9.05 7.52
C ALA A 89 5.27 -9.24 8.90
N GLY A 90 4.67 -8.19 9.46
CA GLY A 90 3.87 -8.22 10.69
C GLY A 90 2.65 -9.12 10.55
N LEU A 91 1.92 -9.02 9.42
CA LEU A 91 0.84 -9.97 9.10
C LEU A 91 1.38 -11.40 9.06
N ARG A 92 2.54 -11.66 8.44
CA ARG A 92 3.10 -13.03 8.37
C ARG A 92 3.58 -13.58 9.71
N ARG A 93 4.19 -12.75 10.57
CA ARG A 93 4.78 -13.19 11.86
C ARG A 93 3.79 -13.23 13.02
N GLY A 94 2.74 -12.42 12.99
CA GLY A 94 1.72 -12.33 14.05
C GLY A 94 0.59 -13.37 13.96
N GLY A 95 0.71 -14.42 13.13
CA GLY A 95 -0.39 -15.36 12.88
C GLY A 95 -1.45 -14.83 11.90
N GLY A 96 -1.11 -13.84 11.08
CA GLY A 96 -1.98 -13.30 10.03
C GLY A 96 -2.11 -14.27 8.87
N GLY A 97 -3.22 -15.00 8.90
CA GLY A 97 -4.05 -15.45 7.78
C GLY A 97 -3.37 -15.78 6.46
N ALA A 98 -3.59 -17.01 5.98
CA ALA A 98 -3.42 -17.35 4.58
C ALA A 98 -4.13 -16.31 3.68
N VAL A 99 -3.65 -16.06 2.46
CA VAL A 99 -4.33 -15.14 1.53
C VAL A 99 -5.02 -15.99 0.48
N CYS A 100 -6.29 -15.69 0.19
CA CYS A 100 -7.02 -16.36 -0.86
C CYS A 100 -6.43 -16.02 -2.24
N ILE A 101 -6.63 -16.89 -3.23
CA ILE A 101 -6.25 -16.61 -4.64
C ILE A 101 -6.91 -15.33 -5.18
N CYS A 102 -8.07 -14.94 -4.63
CA CYS A 102 -8.72 -13.67 -4.98
C CYS A 102 -8.06 -12.42 -4.36
N GLY A 103 -7.04 -12.58 -3.51
CA GLY A 103 -6.32 -11.50 -2.85
C GLY A 103 -6.85 -11.10 -1.47
N ALA A 104 -8.01 -11.62 -1.04
CA ALA A 104 -8.55 -11.33 0.28
C ALA A 104 -7.79 -12.07 1.41
N PRO A 105 -7.58 -11.43 2.57
CA PRO A 105 -7.01 -12.09 3.74
C PRO A 105 -7.98 -13.14 4.28
N LEU A 106 -7.49 -14.34 4.57
CA LEU A 106 -8.28 -15.40 5.20
C LEU A 106 -8.16 -15.28 6.71
N LEU A 107 -9.30 -15.36 7.40
CA LEU A 107 -9.34 -15.47 8.85
C LEU A 107 -8.63 -16.76 9.28
N LEU A 108 -7.97 -16.72 10.43
CA LEU A 108 -7.29 -17.90 10.98
C LEU A 108 -8.34 -19.02 11.19
N GLY A 109 -8.12 -20.19 10.57
CA GLY A 109 -9.06 -21.31 10.59
C GLY A 109 -10.21 -21.25 9.57
N ALA A 110 -10.24 -20.26 8.66
CA ALA A 110 -11.28 -20.16 7.65
C ALA A 110 -11.24 -21.33 6.65
N GLN A 111 -12.38 -22.02 6.50
CA GLN A 111 -12.59 -23.04 5.47
C GLN A 111 -12.97 -22.42 4.11
N PHE A 112 -13.55 -21.21 4.11
CA PHE A 112 -13.96 -20.47 2.92
C PHE A 112 -13.54 -18.99 2.99
N CYS A 113 -13.28 -18.39 1.84
CA CYS A 113 -13.01 -16.96 1.73
C CYS A 113 -14.28 -16.13 1.98
N ALA A 114 -14.23 -15.18 2.92
CA ALA A 114 -15.36 -14.29 3.23
C ALA A 114 -15.72 -13.32 2.09
N THR A 115 -14.84 -13.13 1.10
CA THR A 115 -15.07 -12.22 -0.04
C THR A 115 -15.57 -12.94 -1.28
N CYS A 116 -15.08 -14.14 -1.57
CA CYS A 116 -15.39 -14.84 -2.83
C CYS A 116 -15.98 -16.25 -2.65
N GLY A 117 -16.14 -16.73 -1.42
CA GLY A 117 -16.73 -18.04 -1.11
C GLY A 117 -15.88 -19.26 -1.48
N ARG A 118 -14.67 -19.09 -2.02
CA ARG A 118 -13.82 -20.23 -2.41
C ARG A 118 -13.30 -20.99 -1.20
N PRO A 119 -13.26 -22.35 -1.25
CA PRO A 119 -12.68 -23.16 -0.19
C PRO A 119 -11.17 -22.95 -0.08
N VAL A 120 -10.66 -23.02 1.14
CA VAL A 120 -9.25 -22.82 1.50
C VAL A 120 -8.63 -24.19 1.77
N GLY A 121 -7.75 -24.64 0.89
CA GLY A 121 -7.19 -25.99 0.92
C GLY A 121 -8.07 -26.97 0.15
N GLY A 122 -7.53 -27.60 -0.88
CA GLY A 122 -8.26 -28.47 -1.81
C GLY A 122 -8.67 -29.83 -1.24
N GLY A 123 -9.31 -29.85 -0.08
CA GLY A 123 -9.99 -31.02 0.48
C GLY A 123 -11.52 -30.81 0.47
N PRO A 124 -12.33 -31.85 0.19
CA PRO A 124 -13.79 -31.71 0.19
C PRO A 124 -14.30 -31.29 1.58
N PRO A 125 -15.36 -30.46 1.67
CA PRO A 125 -15.90 -30.01 2.94
C PRO A 125 -16.39 -31.20 3.77
N PRO A 126 -16.26 -31.16 5.12
CA PRO A 126 -16.90 -32.17 5.96
C PRO A 126 -18.41 -32.06 5.76
N VAL A 127 -19.00 -33.09 5.16
CA VAL A 127 -20.45 -33.23 5.06
C VAL A 127 -21.04 -33.21 6.46
N ALA A 128 -21.94 -32.26 6.69
CA ALA A 128 -22.67 -32.14 7.95
C ALA A 128 -23.46 -33.42 8.22
N ALA A 129 -23.14 -34.10 9.31
CA ALA A 129 -23.94 -35.20 9.82
C ALA A 129 -25.31 -34.64 10.24
N THR A 130 -26.33 -34.88 9.43
CA THR A 130 -27.73 -34.70 9.83
C THR A 130 -28.08 -35.83 10.80
N SER A 131 -28.22 -35.49 12.08
CA SER A 131 -28.85 -36.35 13.07
C SER A 131 -30.37 -36.37 12.81
N THR A 132 -30.85 -37.39 12.10
CA THR A 132 -32.24 -37.83 12.25
C THR A 132 -32.30 -38.76 13.46
N SER A 133 -32.66 -38.18 14.61
CA SER A 133 -33.43 -38.89 15.62
C SER A 133 -34.84 -39.07 15.06
N ASP A 134 -35.31 -40.30 14.91
CA ASP A 134 -36.72 -40.66 15.12
C ASP A 134 -36.83 -42.19 15.28
N GLU A 135 -37.84 -42.57 16.04
CA GLU A 135 -38.10 -43.79 16.83
C GLU A 135 -38.08 -45.15 16.10
#